data_AF-A0A7Y6MX00-F1
#
_entry.id   AF-A0A7Y6MX00-F1
#
_cell.length_a   1.000
_cell.length_b   1.000
_cell.length_c   1.000
_cell.angle_alpha   90.00
_cell.angle_beta   90.00
_cell.angle_gamma   90.00
#
_symmetry.space_group_name_H-M   'P 1'
#
loop_
_entity.id
_entity.type
_entity.pdbx_description
1 polymer ?
#
loop_
_entity_poly.entity_id
_entity_poly.type
_entity_poly.pdbx_seq_one_letter_code
_entity_poly.pdbx_strand_id
1 'polypeptide(L)' 'SIAMDKGLRFAIREGGRTVGSGVVSEILE' A
#
# COMPACT_ATOMS: atom_id res chain seq x y z
N SER A 1 -11.17 8.33 -3.75
CA SER A 1 -10.28 7.19 -4.04
C SER A 1 -8.93 7.72 -4.50
N ILE A 2 -7.85 7.01 -4.21
CA ILE A 2 -6.55 7.20 -4.86
C ILE A 2 -6.53 6.24 -6.06
N ALA A 3 -5.91 6.63 -7.18
CA ALA A 3 -5.70 5.70 -8.28
C ALA A 3 -4.82 4.53 -7.81
N MET A 4 -5.35 3.32 -7.85
CA MET A 4 -4.66 2.11 -7.40
C MET A 4 -5.06 0.93 -8.28
N ASP A 5 -4.09 0.05 -8.53
CA ASP A 5 -4.26 -1.18 -9.31
C ASP A 5 -3.83 -2.40 -8.47
N LYS A 6 -4.38 -3.58 -8.78
CA LYS A 6 -3.86 -4.84 -8.22
C LYS A 6 -2.38 -4.98 -8.58
N GLY A 7 -1.57 -5.44 -7.63
CA GLY A 7 -0.11 -5.53 -7.81
C GLY A 7 0.66 -4.25 -7.49
N LEU A 8 -0.03 -3.13 -7.21
CA LEU A 8 0.63 -1.91 -6.75
C LEU A 8 1.35 -2.17 -5.42
N ARG A 9 2.62 -1.78 -5.35
CA ARG A 9 3.45 -1.91 -4.14
C ARG A 9 3.35 -0.65 -3.30
N PHE A 10 3.37 -0.82 -1.98
CA PHE A 10 3.34 0.30 -1.03
C PHE A 10 4.19 0.03 0.21
N ALA A 11 4.48 1.09 0.95
CA ALA A 11 5.18 1.06 2.23
C ALA A 11 4.30 1.64 3.34
N ILE A 12 4.39 1.06 4.53
CA ILE A 12 3.75 1.54 5.75
C ILE A 12 4.82 2.28 6.57
N ARG A 13 4.54 3.54 6.94
CA ARG A 13 5.49 4.40 7.65
C ARG A 13 4.91 4.96 8.94
N GLU A 14 5.71 4.93 10.00
CA GLU A 14 5.40 5.50 11.31
C GLU A 14 6.65 6.21 11.86
N GLY A 15 6.48 7.42 12.42
CA GLY A 15 7.59 8.18 13.01
C GLY A 15 8.75 8.44 12.03
N GLY A 16 8.47 8.52 10.73
CA GLY A 16 9.47 8.72 9.67
C GLY A 16 10.18 7.46 9.18
N ARG A 17 9.96 6.29 9.78
CA ARG A 17 10.59 5.01 9.41
C ARG A 17 9.60 4.07 8.72
N THR A 18 10.11 3.18 7.85
CA THR A 18 9.32 2.11 7.25
C THR A 18 9.17 0.98 8.25
N VAL A 19 7.93 0.57 8.52
CA VAL A 19 7.60 -0.53 9.45
C VAL A 19 7.00 -1.74 8.73
N GLY A 20 6.66 -1.59 7.45
CA GLY A 20 6.18 -2.67 6.62
C GLY A 20 6.11 -2.29 5.15
N SER A 21 5.92 -3.30 4.30
CA SER A 21 5.67 -3.13 2.87
C SER A 21 4.69 -4.19 2.39
N GLY A 22 3.89 -3.84 1.40
CA GLY A 22 2.87 -4.72 0.87
C GLY A 22 2.64 -4.53 -0.62
N VAL A 23 1.77 -5.38 -1.15
CA VAL A 23 1.25 -5.32 -2.50
C VAL A 23 -0.27 -5.42 -2.44
N VAL A 24 -0.98 -4.62 -3.24
CA VAL A 24 -2.44 -4.66 -3.31
C VAL A 24 -2.86 -6.00 -3.93
N SER A 25 -3.58 -6.83 -3.18
CA SER A 25 -4.10 -8.12 -3.65
C SER A 25 -5.47 -7.99 -4.32
N GLU A 26 -6.33 -7.13 -3.78
CA GLU A 26 -7.71 -6.94 -4.21
C GLU A 26 -8.15 -5.49 -3.99
N ILE A 27 -9.08 -5.02 -4.82
CA ILE A 27 -9.72 -3.70 -4.69
C ILE A 27 -11.17 -3.96 -4.27
N LEU A 28 -11.57 -3.34 -3.16
CA LEU A 28 -12.93 -3.36 -2.62
C LEU A 28 -13.50 -1.93 -2.71
N GLU A 29 -14.77 -1.79 -3.10
CA GLU A 29 -15.46 -0.49 -3.28
C GLU A 29 -16.35 -0.13 -2.08
#